data_AF-A0A498HMY2-F1
#
_entry.id   AF-A0A498HMY2-F1
#
_cell.length_a   1.000
_cell.length_b   1.000
_cell.length_c   1.000
_cell.angle_alpha   90.00
_cell.angle_beta   90.00
_cell.angle_gamma   90.00
#
_symmetry.space_group_name_H-M   'P 1'
#
loop_
_entity.id
_entity.type
_entity.pdbx_description
1 polymer ?
#
loop_
_entity_poly.entity_id
_entity_poly.type
_entity_poly.pdbx_seq_one_letter_code
_entity_poly.pdbx_strand_id
1 'polypeptide(L)'
;MVVQDFRNAGVKIKMITGDDVFTTKAISNECGILKTYEDMLNGAVIEGMQFRNYTPQVRREKDKEICVMARSSPSDKFLMAQMMH
;
A
#
# COMPACT_ATOMS: atom_id res chain seq x y z
N MET A 1 -8.46 -16.79 -7.21
CA MET A 1 -7.35 -15.90 -7.62
C MET A 1 -6.65 -15.53 -6.34
N VAL A 2 -5.35 -15.83 -6.20
CA VAL A 2 -4.67 -15.94 -4.89
C VAL A 2 -4.93 -14.76 -3.93
N VAL A 3 -4.96 -13.53 -4.43
CA VAL A 3 -5.26 -12.32 -3.63
C VAL A 3 -6.67 -12.35 -3.02
N GLN A 4 -7.67 -12.86 -3.74
CA GLN A 4 -9.04 -12.98 -3.25
C GLN A 4 -9.15 -14.07 -2.17
N ASP A 5 -8.41 -15.16 -2.30
CA ASP A 5 -8.45 -16.27 -1.36
C ASP A 5 -7.91 -15.83 0.02
N PHE A 6 -6.80 -15.07 0.04
CA PHE A 6 -6.27 -14.44 1.25
C PHE A 6 -7.25 -13.46 1.90
N ARG A 7 -7.94 -12.65 1.10
CA ARG A 7 -8.94 -11.71 1.61
C ARG A 7 -10.14 -12.43 2.23
N ASN A 8 -10.60 -13.50 1.61
CA ASN A 8 -11.67 -14.33 2.15
C ASN A 8 -11.25 -14.96 3.49
N ALA A 9 -9.96 -15.23 3.68
CA ALA A 9 -9.37 -15.65 4.95
C ALA A 9 -9.13 -14.51 5.96
N GLY A 10 -9.54 -13.27 5.65
CA GLY A 10 -9.36 -12.10 6.53
C GLY A 10 -7.95 -11.50 6.50
N VAL A 11 -7.08 -11.92 5.58
CA VAL A 11 -5.72 -11.40 5.46
C VAL A 11 -5.71 -10.08 4.70
N LYS A 12 -5.08 -9.06 5.28
CA LYS A 12 -4.82 -7.78 4.61
C LYS A 12 -3.55 -7.89 3.79
N ILE A 13 -3.60 -7.46 2.53
CA ILE A 13 -2.48 -7.47 1.59
C ILE A 13 -2.06 -6.03 1.32
N LYS A 14 -0.75 -5.78 1.34
CA LYS A 14 -0.15 -4.50 0.95
C LYS A 14 1.02 -4.72 -0.01
N MET A 15 1.10 -3.92 -1.08
CA MET A 15 2.17 -3.98 -2.07
C MET A 15 3.17 -2.85 -1.86
N ILE A 16 4.43 -3.18 -1.59
CA ILE A 16 5.48 -2.18 -1.31
C ILE A 16 6.63 -2.41 -2.29
N THR A 17 6.80 -1.50 -3.27
CA THR A 17 7.79 -1.65 -4.35
C THR A 17 8.61 -0.37 -4.57
N GLY A 18 9.79 -0.53 -5.18
CA GLY A 18 10.64 0.57 -5.63
C GLY A 18 10.23 1.15 -6.99
N ASP A 19 9.27 0.53 -7.66
CA ASP A 19 8.82 0.94 -9.00
C ASP A 19 8.09 2.29 -8.99
N ASP A 20 7.92 2.84 -10.20
CA ASP A 20 7.14 4.05 -10.41
C ASP A 20 5.66 3.88 -10.03
N VAL A 21 5.02 4.97 -9.63
CA VAL A 21 3.62 5.01 -9.21
C VAL A 21 2.66 4.56 -10.31
N PHE A 22 2.92 4.88 -11.58
CA PHE A 22 2.06 4.50 -12.70
C PHE A 22 2.06 2.97 -12.90
N THR A 23 3.26 2.38 -12.99
CA THR A 23 3.44 0.93 -13.10
C THR A 23 2.84 0.21 -11.90
N THR A 24 3.09 0.72 -10.69
CA THR A 24 2.58 0.13 -9.46
C THR A 24 1.05 0.15 -9.41
N LYS A 25 0.41 1.24 -9.84
CA LYS A 25 -1.06 1.33 -9.93
C LYS A 25 -1.64 0.30 -10.90
N ALA A 26 -1.03 0.14 -12.07
CA ALA A 26 -1.48 -0.84 -13.06
C ALA A 26 -1.37 -2.28 -12.51
N ILE A 27 -0.21 -2.66 -11.98
CA ILE A 27 0.04 -4.01 -11.44
C ILE A 27 -0.84 -4.30 -10.23
N SER A 28 -0.96 -3.37 -9.29
CA SER A 28 -1.78 -3.55 -8.09
C SER A 28 -3.27 -3.69 -8.41
N ASN A 29 -3.75 -3.04 -9.49
CA ASN A 29 -5.09 -3.25 -10.00
C ASN A 29 -5.27 -4.63 -10.63
N GLU A 30 -4.36 -5.04 -11.51
CA GLU A 30 -4.39 -6.34 -12.19
C GLU A 30 -4.34 -7.51 -11.18
N CYS A 31 -3.50 -7.37 -10.14
CA CYS A 31 -3.42 -8.32 -9.04
C CYS A 31 -4.66 -8.29 -8.13
N GLY A 32 -5.56 -7.32 -8.28
CA GLY A 32 -6.73 -7.13 -7.43
C GLY A 32 -6.41 -6.64 -6.02
N ILE A 33 -5.22 -6.06 -5.80
CA ILE A 33 -4.84 -5.44 -4.51
C ILE A 33 -5.61 -4.14 -4.30
N LEU A 34 -5.83 -3.36 -5.36
CA LEU A 34 -6.83 -2.29 -5.36
C LEU A 34 -8.19 -2.89 -5.75
N LYS A 35 -9.24 -2.62 -4.99
CA LYS A 35 -10.58 -3.22 -5.19
C LYS A 35 -11.45 -2.41 -6.12
N THR A 36 -11.37 -1.09 -6.03
CA THR A 36 -12.26 -0.17 -6.73
C THR A 36 -11.48 0.97 -7.35
N TYR A 37 -12.11 1.66 -8.29
CA TYR A 37 -11.60 2.92 -8.80
C TYR A 37 -11.44 3.97 -7.69
N GLU A 38 -12.25 3.89 -6.64
CA GLU A 38 -12.13 4.75 -5.45
C GLU A 38 -10.85 4.48 -4.66
N ASP A 39 -10.38 3.22 -4.55
CA ASP A 39 -9.08 2.92 -3.94
C ASP A 39 -7.92 3.59 -4.71
N MET A 40 -8.04 3.72 -6.03
CA MET A 40 -7.04 4.41 -6.85
C MET A 40 -6.99 5.93 -6.62
N LEU A 41 -8.09 6.52 -6.14
CA LEU A 41 -8.27 7.95 -5.99
C LEU A 41 -8.15 8.44 -4.53
N ASN A 42 -8.48 7.59 -3.55
CA ASN A 42 -8.64 7.99 -2.15
C ASN A 42 -7.39 7.80 -1.28
N GLY A 43 -6.19 7.80 -1.87
CA GLY A 43 -4.94 7.72 -1.10
C GLY A 43 -4.52 6.31 -0.68
N ALA A 44 -5.12 5.26 -1.25
CA ALA A 44 -4.65 3.87 -1.02
C ALA A 44 -3.29 3.60 -1.65
N VAL A 45 -2.87 4.45 -2.60
CA VAL A 45 -1.56 4.44 -3.24
C VAL A 45 -0.79 5.67 -2.81
N ILE A 46 0.39 5.47 -2.24
CA ILE A 46 1.30 6.55 -1.84
C ILE A 46 2.71 6.30 -2.38
N GLU A 47 3.54 7.33 -2.38
CA GLU A 47 4.98 7.16 -2.59
C GLU A 47 5.74 7.03 -1.26
N GLY A 48 6.89 6.35 -1.28
CA GLY A 48 7.78 6.22 -0.14
C GLY A 48 8.17 7.57 0.48
N MET A 49 8.31 8.63 -0.34
CA MET A 49 8.58 9.99 0.14
C MET A 49 7.46 10.56 0.99
N GLN A 50 6.22 10.37 0.58
CA GLN A 50 5.07 10.84 1.33
C GLN A 50 4.96 10.07 2.65
N PHE A 51 5.14 8.75 2.59
CA PHE A 51 5.07 7.88 3.77
C PHE A 51 6.08 8.24 4.85
N ARG A 52 7.36 8.38 4.48
CA ARG A 52 8.42 8.68 5.45
C ARG A 52 8.31 10.07 6.08
N ASN A 53 7.70 11.01 5.35
CA ASN A 53 7.48 12.36 5.83
C ASN A 53 6.23 12.51 6.73
N TYR A 54 5.36 11.49 6.78
CA TYR A 54 4.27 11.49 7.75
C TYR A 54 4.78 11.34 9.18
N THR A 55 4.11 12.04 10.10
CA THR A 55 4.31 11.82 11.54
C THR A 55 3.86 10.39 11.89
N PRO A 56 4.37 9.81 13.00
CA PRO A 56 3.94 8.48 13.45
C PRO A 56 2.43 8.38 13.66
N GLN A 57 1.78 9.46 14.10
CA GLN A 57 0.34 9.51 14.29
C GLN A 57 -0.41 9.42 12.95
N VAL A 58 -0.03 10.25 11.98
CA VAL A 58 -0.63 10.23 10.65
C VAL A 58 -0.42 8.88 9.97
N ARG A 59 0.76 8.26 10.12
CA ARG A 59 1.00 6.91 9.58
C ARG A 59 0.05 5.87 10.16
N ARG A 60 -0.21 5.91 11.47
CA ARG A 60 -1.15 4.98 12.12
C ARG A 60 -2.59 5.20 11.67
N GLU A 61 -3.01 6.45 11.54
CA GLU A 61 -4.34 6.79 11.03
C GLU A 61 -4.54 6.30 9.60
N LYS A 62 -3.50 6.44 8.77
CA LYS A 62 -3.49 6.05 7.36
C LYS A 62 -3.18 4.56 7.12
N ASP A 63 -2.75 3.80 8.12
CA ASP A 63 -2.35 2.40 7.93
C ASP A 63 -3.48 1.58 7.28
N LYS A 64 -4.73 1.74 7.71
CA LYS A 64 -5.85 0.99 7.13
C LYS A 64 -6.19 1.38 5.69
N GLU A 65 -5.81 2.59 5.28
CA GLU A 65 -6.07 3.12 3.94
C GLU A 65 -4.96 2.72 2.95
N ILE A 66 -3.70 2.73 3.39
CA ILE A 66 -2.56 2.48 2.50
C ILE A 66 -2.48 0.99 2.14
N CYS A 67 -2.79 0.69 0.88
CA CYS A 67 -2.67 -0.64 0.28
C CYS A 67 -1.41 -0.78 -0.57
N VAL A 68 -0.89 0.33 -1.12
CA VAL A 68 0.19 0.32 -2.09
C VAL A 68 1.17 1.45 -1.79
N MET A 69 2.47 1.14 -1.80
CA MET A 69 3.55 2.12 -1.72
C MET A 69 4.51 1.93 -2.90
N ALA A 70 4.58 2.93 -3.76
CA ALA A 70 5.52 3.02 -4.86
C ALA A 70 6.80 3.76 -4.45
N ARG A 71 7.86 3.66 -5.25
CA ARG A 71 9.15 4.36 -5.03
C ARG A 71 9.71 4.17 -3.60
N SER A 72 9.46 3.02 -3.00
CA SER A 72 9.90 2.70 -1.63
C SER A 72 11.40 2.40 -1.58
N SER A 73 12.05 2.96 -0.56
CA SER A 73 13.39 2.56 -0.13
C SER A 73 13.33 1.35 0.82
N PRO A 74 14.47 0.68 1.09
CA PRO A 74 14.52 -0.35 2.14
C PRO A 74 14.04 0.15 3.52
N SER A 75 14.36 1.40 3.86
CA SER A 75 13.89 2.04 5.10
C SER A 75 12.38 2.22 5.13
N ASP A 76 11.76 2.59 4.00
CA ASP A 76 10.31 2.75 3.89
C ASP A 76 9.60 1.40 4.11
N LYS A 77 10.15 0.31 3.55
CA LYS A 77 9.64 -1.05 3.74
C LYS A 77 9.69 -1.48 5.20
N PHE A 78 10.83 -1.26 5.85
CA PHE A 78 11.00 -1.56 7.28
C PHE A 78 10.02 -0.76 8.13
N LEU A 79 9.91 0.54 7.86
CA LEU A 79 9.00 1.43 8.58
C LEU A 79 7.54 1.02 8.42
N MET A 80 7.13 0.59 7.22
CA MET A 80 5.79 0.08 6.95
C MET A 80 5.51 -1.18 7.76
N ALA A 81 6.46 -2.13 7.81
CA ALA A 81 6.32 -3.35 8.62
C ALA A 81 6.16 -3.05 10.12
N GLN A 82 6.83 -2.02 10.64
CA GLN A 82 6.67 -1.60 12.04
C GLN A 82 5.30 -0.96 12.36
N MET A 83 4.60 -0.43 11.35
CA MET A 83 3.29 0.20 11.54
C MET A 83 2.13 -0.81 11.45
N MET A 84 2.36 -1.99 10.85
CA MET A 84 1.31 -3.01 10.71
C MET A 84 1.03 -3.68 12.07
N HIS A 85 -0.21 -3.58 12.53
CA HIS A 85 -0.71 -4.21 13.76
C HIS A 85 -2.04 -4.93 13.50
#